data_AF-A0A0M4G2I5-F1
#
_entry.id   AF-A0A0M4G2I5-F1
#
_cell.length_a   1.000
_cell.length_b   1.000
_cell.length_c   1.000
_cell.angle_alpha   90.00
_cell.angle_beta   90.00
_cell.angle_gamma   90.00
#
_symmetry.space_group_name_H-M   'P 1'
#
loop_
_entity.id
_entity.type
_entity.pdbx_description
1 polymer ?
#
loop_
_entity_poly.entity_id
_entity_poly.type
_entity_poly.pdbx_seq_one_letter_code
_entity_poly.pdbx_strand_id
1 'polypeptide(L)'
;MSYLKFQTPEMNKKNIIVFFSIFLYLIGLLPIISEPFSLPFFIAAIVPIAIIQIWAIIYLINPYKYEKSYYLFFGVYGLVNTYVYFLLIVKMLYLNIGVEGNTPYIISLCLFIALLVGVNVLNLIALYSGTYHKLQQKRSINVAWGFIGALGYILGQFILSFIFTDSAFYTLLIVLISLLSILTAYFSVYIHRYYFIDKNMELVKQVYPQFGCSRDERYLKKKKIRKNK
;
A
#
# COMPACT_ATOMS: atom_id res chain seq x y z
N MET A 1 -22.49 -0.39 2.12
CA MET A 1 -21.64 -1.56 1.76
C MET A 1 -20.29 -1.17 1.11
N SER A 2 -19.70 -0.02 1.44
CA SER A 2 -18.41 0.42 0.84
C SER A 2 -17.24 -0.52 1.13
N TYR A 3 -17.20 -1.10 2.34
CA TYR A 3 -16.14 -2.02 2.80
C TYR A 3 -16.06 -3.34 1.99
N LEU A 4 -17.14 -3.68 1.29
CA LEU A 4 -17.28 -4.91 0.48
C LEU A 4 -17.11 -4.67 -1.02
N LYS A 5 -16.62 -3.50 -1.46
CA LYS A 5 -16.25 -3.31 -2.88
C LYS A 5 -14.99 -4.10 -3.21
N PHE A 6 -15.17 -5.33 -3.67
CA PHE A 6 -14.06 -6.23 -4.01
C PHE A 6 -13.56 -5.98 -5.43
N GLN A 7 -12.25 -6.11 -5.61
CA GLN A 7 -11.63 -6.15 -6.92
C GLN A 7 -11.77 -7.56 -7.49
N THR A 8 -11.88 -7.68 -8.82
CA THR A 8 -11.96 -8.99 -9.45
C THR A 8 -10.61 -9.72 -9.36
N PRO A 9 -10.59 -11.07 -9.36
CA PRO A 9 -9.35 -11.83 -9.34
C PRO A 9 -8.37 -11.47 -10.47
N GLU A 10 -8.88 -11.14 -11.66
CA GLU A 10 -8.06 -10.67 -12.78
C GLU A 10 -7.42 -9.31 -12.51
N MET A 11 -8.16 -8.39 -11.89
CA MET A 11 -7.62 -7.10 -11.48
C MET A 11 -6.56 -7.27 -10.39
N ASN A 12 -6.78 -8.16 -9.42
CA ASN A 12 -5.81 -8.49 -8.39
C ASN A 12 -4.48 -8.98 -9.00
N LYS A 13 -4.55 -9.87 -10.01
CA LYS A 13 -3.35 -10.34 -10.73
C LYS A 13 -2.58 -9.20 -11.40
N LYS A 14 -3.27 -8.30 -12.11
CA LYS A 14 -2.64 -7.14 -12.77
C LYS A 14 -2.05 -6.17 -11.75
N ASN A 15 -2.78 -5.94 -10.67
CA ASN A 15 -2.36 -5.08 -9.58
C ASN A 15 -1.06 -5.55 -8.95
N ILE A 16 -0.87 -6.86 -8.72
CA ILE A 16 0.39 -7.40 -8.21
C ILE A 16 1.56 -6.97 -9.07
N ILE A 17 1.46 -7.13 -10.40
CA ILE A 17 2.54 -6.77 -11.34
C ILE A 17 2.86 -5.29 -11.22
N VAL A 18 1.84 -4.42 -11.27
CA VAL A 18 2.03 -2.97 -11.20
C VAL A 18 2.61 -2.55 -9.85
N PHE A 19 2.09 -3.09 -8.75
CA PHE A 19 2.53 -2.73 -7.42
C PHE A 19 3.98 -3.16 -7.17
N PHE A 20 4.35 -4.39 -7.53
CA PHE A 20 5.72 -4.87 -7.41
C PHE A 20 6.69 -4.05 -8.28
N SER A 21 6.37 -3.85 -9.56
CA SER A 21 7.25 -3.13 -10.48
C SER A 21 7.47 -1.67 -10.07
N ILE A 22 6.40 -0.95 -9.72
CA ILE A 22 6.48 0.48 -9.44
C ILE A 22 6.88 0.74 -7.99
N PHE A 23 6.14 0.22 -7.02
CA PHE A 23 6.31 0.62 -5.63
C PHE A 23 7.47 -0.15 -4.97
N LEU A 24 7.52 -1.47 -5.15
CA LEU A 24 8.53 -2.28 -4.48
C LEU A 24 9.90 -2.21 -5.15
N TYR A 25 9.95 -2.35 -6.49
CA TYR A 25 11.21 -2.40 -7.21
C TYR A 25 11.73 -1.03 -7.64
N LEU A 26 10.95 -0.27 -8.41
CA LEU A 26 11.41 1.02 -8.95
C LEU A 26 11.60 2.06 -7.84
N ILE A 27 10.66 2.18 -6.90
CA ILE A 27 10.72 3.20 -5.85
C ILE A 27 11.40 2.67 -4.57
N GLY A 28 11.21 1.39 -4.22
CA GLY A 28 11.80 0.80 -3.03
C GLY A 28 13.23 0.30 -3.24
N LEU A 29 13.38 -0.78 -4.00
CA LEU A 29 14.64 -1.53 -4.10
C LEU A 29 15.72 -0.80 -4.89
N LEU A 30 15.38 -0.15 -6.01
CA LEU A 30 16.35 0.51 -6.88
C LEU A 30 17.12 1.62 -6.15
N PRO A 31 16.46 2.53 -5.39
CA PRO A 31 17.17 3.52 -4.58
C PRO A 31 17.97 2.91 -3.41
N ILE A 32 17.64 1.70 -2.94
CA ILE A 32 18.45 1.01 -1.92
C ILE A 32 19.77 0.50 -2.52
N ILE A 33 19.75 -0.02 -3.75
CA ILE A 33 20.97 -0.47 -4.44
C ILE A 33 21.79 0.67 -5.06
N SER A 34 21.21 1.88 -5.20
CA SER A 34 21.90 3.03 -5.78
C SER A 34 23.09 3.48 -4.92
N GLU A 35 23.98 4.25 -5.52
CA GLU A 35 25.09 4.85 -4.79
C GLU A 35 24.60 5.90 -3.77
N PRO A 36 25.23 5.99 -2.58
CA PRO A 36 26.24 5.06 -2.06
C PRO A 36 25.60 3.73 -1.64
N PHE A 37 26.17 2.62 -2.10
CA PHE A 37 25.67 1.28 -1.78
C PHE A 37 26.00 0.91 -0.34
N SER A 38 25.05 0.24 0.32
CA SER A 38 25.25 -0.29 1.67
C SER A 38 24.64 -1.67 1.82
N LEU A 39 25.52 -2.65 2.05
CA LEU A 39 25.15 -4.04 2.18
C LEU A 39 24.15 -4.29 3.33
N PRO A 40 24.30 -3.68 4.53
CA PRO A 40 23.30 -3.81 5.59
C PRO A 40 21.88 -3.39 5.17
N PHE A 41 21.72 -2.24 4.51
CA PHE A 41 20.41 -1.79 4.04
C PHE A 41 19.85 -2.70 2.94
N PHE A 42 20.72 -3.17 2.04
CA PHE A 42 20.31 -4.11 1.00
C PHE A 42 19.81 -5.44 1.57
N ILE A 43 20.55 -6.05 2.50
CA ILE A 43 20.14 -7.31 3.13
C ILE A 43 18.84 -7.13 3.91
N ALA A 44 18.72 -6.05 4.68
CA ALA A 44 17.51 -5.74 5.44
C ALA A 44 16.27 -5.60 4.54
N ALA A 45 16.44 -5.05 3.33
CA ALA A 45 15.34 -4.91 2.37
C ALA A 45 15.06 -6.19 1.57
N ILE A 46 16.08 -6.89 1.08
CA ILE A 46 15.90 -7.99 0.13
C ILE A 46 15.25 -9.22 0.76
N VAL A 47 15.50 -9.48 2.04
CA VAL A 47 14.92 -10.63 2.75
C VAL A 47 13.39 -10.57 2.77
N PRO A 48 12.74 -9.50 3.29
CA PRO A 48 11.28 -9.40 3.25
C PRO A 48 10.72 -9.26 1.83
N ILE A 49 11.45 -8.61 0.90
CA ILE A 49 11.06 -8.52 -0.52
C ILE A 49 10.99 -9.92 -1.16
N ALA A 50 11.99 -10.77 -0.93
CA ALA A 50 12.02 -12.12 -1.49
C ALA A 50 10.86 -12.97 -0.96
N ILE A 51 10.58 -12.89 0.35
CA ILE A 51 9.46 -13.62 0.97
C ILE A 51 8.12 -13.20 0.35
N ILE A 52 7.86 -11.89 0.24
CA ILE A 52 6.59 -11.42 -0.33
C ILE A 52 6.50 -11.72 -1.83
N GLN A 53 7.61 -11.73 -2.56
CA GLN A 53 7.65 -12.10 -3.97
C GLN A 53 7.31 -13.58 -4.20
N ILE A 54 7.87 -14.49 -3.38
CA ILE A 54 7.53 -15.91 -3.45
C ILE A 54 6.03 -16.10 -3.18
N TRP A 55 5.47 -15.38 -2.19
CA TRP A 55 4.04 -15.43 -1.90
C TRP A 55 3.20 -14.88 -3.07
N ALA A 56 3.66 -13.83 -3.74
CA ALA A 56 2.96 -13.23 -4.89
C ALA A 56 2.73 -14.22 -6.04
N ILE A 57 3.64 -15.17 -6.26
CA ILE A 57 3.56 -16.16 -7.35
C ILE A 57 2.26 -16.99 -7.27
N ILE A 58 1.81 -17.33 -6.06
CA ILE A 58 0.57 -18.10 -5.83
C ILE A 58 -0.64 -17.41 -6.48
N TYR A 59 -0.70 -16.08 -6.37
CA TYR A 59 -1.78 -15.26 -6.89
C TYR A 59 -1.68 -15.01 -8.40
N LEU A 60 -0.47 -15.08 -8.97
CA LEU A 60 -0.27 -14.99 -10.42
C LEU A 60 -0.73 -16.27 -11.13
N ILE A 61 -0.52 -17.43 -10.48
CA ILE A 61 -0.90 -18.75 -11.01
C ILE A 61 -2.41 -18.98 -10.87
N ASN A 62 -2.99 -18.78 -9.67
CA ASN A 62 -4.39 -19.10 -9.42
C ASN A 62 -5.13 -18.00 -8.63
N PRO A 63 -5.43 -16.85 -9.26
CA PRO A 63 -6.04 -15.71 -8.58
C PRO A 63 -7.47 -15.99 -8.07
N TYR A 64 -8.22 -16.89 -8.72
CA TYR A 64 -9.62 -17.16 -8.36
C TYR A 64 -9.75 -18.04 -7.12
N LYS A 65 -8.90 -19.08 -6.99
CA LYS A 65 -8.90 -19.96 -5.81
C LYS A 65 -8.49 -19.21 -4.55
N TYR A 66 -7.57 -18.26 -4.69
CA TYR A 66 -6.96 -17.56 -3.57
C TYR A 66 -7.51 -16.14 -3.35
N GLU A 67 -8.67 -15.79 -3.92
CA GLU A 67 -9.27 -14.45 -3.87
C GLU A 67 -9.42 -13.91 -2.43
N LYS A 68 -9.79 -14.76 -1.46
CA LYS A 68 -9.85 -14.36 -0.04
C LYS A 68 -8.46 -14.07 0.52
N SER A 69 -7.53 -15.01 0.37
CA SER A 69 -6.17 -14.87 0.90
C SER A 69 -5.38 -13.72 0.26
N TYR A 70 -5.76 -13.27 -0.93
CA TYR A 70 -5.18 -12.10 -1.58
C TYR A 70 -5.27 -10.85 -0.71
N TYR A 71 -6.36 -10.67 0.06
CA TYR A 71 -6.49 -9.53 0.96
C TYR A 71 -5.44 -9.56 2.09
N LEU A 72 -5.16 -10.75 2.63
CA LEU A 72 -4.09 -10.90 3.63
C LEU A 72 -2.72 -10.58 3.01
N PHE A 73 -2.43 -11.20 1.86
CA PHE A 73 -1.20 -10.95 1.12
C PHE A 73 -0.99 -9.47 0.82
N PHE A 74 -2.02 -8.78 0.31
CA PHE A 74 -1.92 -7.37 -0.05
C PHE A 74 -1.71 -6.48 1.18
N GLY A 75 -2.29 -6.87 2.31
CA GLY A 75 -2.05 -6.24 3.61
C GLY A 75 -0.60 -6.38 4.08
N VAL A 76 -0.05 -7.60 4.03
CA VAL A 76 1.36 -7.87 4.39
C VAL A 76 2.32 -7.19 3.41
N TYR A 77 1.99 -7.19 2.11
CA TYR A 77 2.72 -6.42 1.10
C TYR A 77 2.79 -4.93 1.46
N GLY A 78 1.69 -4.33 1.93
CA GLY A 78 1.68 -2.96 2.43
C GLY A 78 2.66 -2.71 3.58
N LEU A 79 2.72 -3.64 4.54
CA LEU A 79 3.69 -3.57 5.64
C LEU A 79 5.14 -3.66 5.14
N VAL A 80 5.43 -4.66 4.31
CA VAL A 80 6.77 -4.88 3.74
C VAL A 80 7.22 -3.66 2.95
N ASN A 81 6.36 -3.12 2.09
CA ASN A 81 6.73 -1.99 1.25
C ASN A 81 6.95 -0.71 2.07
N THR A 82 6.13 -0.47 3.09
CA THR A 82 6.33 0.66 4.01
C THR A 82 7.62 0.52 4.79
N TYR A 83 7.98 -0.71 5.19
CA TYR A 83 9.26 -1.00 5.84
C TYR A 83 10.45 -0.73 4.91
N VAL A 84 10.37 -1.13 3.64
CA VAL A 84 11.40 -0.83 2.63
C VAL A 84 11.57 0.69 2.46
N TYR A 85 10.48 1.46 2.46
CA TYR A 85 10.56 2.92 2.40
C TYR A 85 11.15 3.55 3.65
N PHE A 86 10.86 3.00 4.83
CA PHE A 86 11.54 3.37 6.06
C PHE A 86 13.06 3.15 5.96
N LEU A 87 13.50 1.96 5.49
CA LEU A 87 14.92 1.67 5.27
C LEU A 87 15.54 2.65 4.28
N LEU A 88 14.82 2.99 3.21
CA LEU A 88 15.28 3.93 2.21
C LEU A 88 15.48 5.35 2.78
N ILE A 89 14.51 5.84 3.57
CA ILE A 89 14.62 7.15 4.24
C ILE A 89 15.82 7.16 5.17
N VAL A 90 16.00 6.12 5.97
CA VAL A 90 17.16 5.99 6.87
C VAL A 90 18.45 5.96 6.06
N LYS A 91 18.54 5.17 4.98
CA LYS A 91 19.70 5.14 4.09
C LYS A 91 20.05 6.55 3.59
N MET A 92 19.07 7.30 3.08
CA MET A 92 19.29 8.66 2.57
C MET A 92 19.78 9.61 3.66
N LEU A 93 19.21 9.54 4.87
CA LEU A 93 19.65 10.37 6.00
C LEU A 93 21.12 10.12 6.36
N TYR A 94 21.52 8.85 6.50
CA TYR A 94 22.86 8.51 6.95
C TYR A 94 23.92 8.62 5.86
N LEU A 95 23.63 8.13 4.65
CA LEU A 95 24.65 7.97 3.62
C LEU A 95 24.66 9.10 2.58
N ASN A 96 23.52 9.75 2.33
CA ASN A 96 23.43 10.81 1.33
C ASN A 96 23.47 12.22 1.95
N ILE A 97 22.84 12.40 3.13
CA ILE A 97 22.86 13.68 3.86
C ILE A 97 24.01 13.71 4.88
N GLY A 98 24.46 12.56 5.37
CA GLY A 98 25.58 12.47 6.32
C GLY A 98 25.18 12.75 7.77
N VAL A 99 23.94 12.45 8.16
CA VAL A 99 23.51 12.64 9.54
C VAL A 99 24.17 11.61 10.45
N GLU A 100 24.70 12.06 11.58
CA GLU A 100 25.40 11.21 12.55
C GLU A 100 24.54 10.87 13.78
N GLY A 101 24.94 9.82 14.50
CA GLY A 101 24.31 9.38 15.75
C GLY A 101 23.04 8.54 15.57
N ASN A 102 22.48 8.03 16.67
CA ASN A 102 21.35 7.08 16.62
C ASN A 102 19.97 7.76 16.63
N THR A 103 19.91 9.06 16.93
CA THR A 103 18.66 9.81 17.08
C THR A 103 17.78 9.79 15.82
N PRO A 104 18.30 10.05 14.60
CA PRO A 104 17.50 10.02 13.38
C PRO A 104 16.87 8.65 13.11
N TYR A 105 17.62 7.58 13.36
CA TYR A 105 17.11 6.21 13.26
C TYR A 105 15.96 5.94 14.23
N ILE A 106 16.13 6.30 15.51
CA ILE A 106 15.10 6.11 16.54
C ILE A 106 13.84 6.89 16.20
N ILE A 107 13.96 8.16 15.79
CA ILE A 107 12.83 8.99 15.38
C ILE A 107 12.14 8.36 14.16
N SER A 108 12.90 7.95 13.14
CA SER A 108 12.35 7.32 11.93
C SER A 108 11.61 6.02 12.26
N LEU A 109 12.13 5.22 13.20
CA LEU A 109 11.50 3.99 13.64
C LEU A 109 10.19 4.27 14.39
N CYS A 110 10.19 5.25 15.30
CA CYS A 110 8.98 5.68 16.01
C CYS A 110 7.90 6.19 15.03
N LEU A 111 8.29 6.99 14.02
CA LEU A 111 7.37 7.50 13.00
C LEU A 111 6.82 6.36 12.12
N PHE A 112 7.67 5.40 11.74
CA PHE A 112 7.25 4.21 11.00
C PHE A 112 6.20 3.39 11.77
N ILE A 113 6.45 3.12 13.05
CA ILE A 113 5.50 2.40 13.91
C ILE A 113 4.21 3.20 14.09
N ALA A 114 4.32 4.50 14.38
CA ALA A 114 3.17 5.39 14.55
C ALA A 114 2.32 5.46 13.27
N LEU A 115 2.94 5.47 12.09
CA LEU A 115 2.24 5.46 10.81
C LEU A 115 1.44 4.16 10.62
N LEU A 116 2.07 3.01 10.84
CA LEU A 116 1.42 1.70 10.71
C LEU A 116 0.26 1.54 11.71
N VAL A 117 0.49 1.87 12.97
CA VAL A 117 -0.53 1.80 14.02
C VAL A 117 -1.65 2.80 13.73
N GLY A 118 -1.31 4.05 13.46
CA GLY A 118 -2.26 5.14 13.23
C GLY A 118 -3.21 4.84 12.07
N VAL A 119 -2.69 4.39 10.93
CA VAL A 119 -3.52 4.03 9.76
C VAL A 119 -4.48 2.88 10.06
N ASN A 120 -4.03 1.85 10.79
CA ASN A 120 -4.89 0.72 11.15
C ASN A 120 -5.95 1.09 12.21
N VAL A 121 -5.59 1.90 13.20
CA VAL A 121 -6.51 2.43 14.21
C VAL A 121 -7.56 3.34 13.57
N LEU A 122 -7.17 4.25 12.69
CA LEU A 122 -8.10 5.11 11.95
C LEU A 122 -9.07 4.29 11.10
N ASN A 123 -8.60 3.21 10.47
CA ASN A 123 -9.48 2.30 9.75
C ASN A 123 -10.49 1.60 10.67
N LEU A 124 -10.08 1.12 11.85
CA LEU A 124 -10.97 0.53 12.84
C LEU A 124 -12.06 1.52 13.27
N ILE A 125 -11.64 2.74 13.65
CA ILE A 125 -12.57 3.81 14.03
C ILE A 125 -13.53 4.11 12.87
N ALA A 126 -13.04 4.22 11.64
CA ALA A 126 -13.87 4.49 10.46
C ALA A 126 -14.89 3.38 10.17
N LEU A 127 -14.54 2.12 10.48
CA LEU A 127 -15.43 0.97 10.34
C LEU A 127 -16.60 1.03 11.33
N TYR A 128 -16.31 1.26 12.61
CA TYR A 128 -17.33 1.25 13.66
C TYR A 128 -18.13 2.55 13.77
N SER A 129 -17.57 3.70 13.37
CA SER A 129 -18.26 5.01 13.41
C SER A 129 -19.25 5.24 12.27
N GLY A 130 -19.40 4.29 11.34
CA GLY A 130 -20.22 4.46 10.14
C GLY A 130 -19.65 5.51 9.16
N THR A 131 -18.40 5.94 9.34
CA THR A 131 -17.73 6.92 8.47
C THR A 131 -17.72 6.47 7.01
N TYR A 132 -17.52 5.17 6.75
CA TYR A 132 -17.61 4.61 5.40
C TYR A 132 -19.00 4.74 4.78
N HIS A 133 -20.07 4.70 5.58
CA HIS A 133 -21.44 4.91 5.12
C HIS A 133 -21.68 6.39 4.78
N LYS A 134 -21.21 7.30 5.64
CA LYS A 134 -21.29 8.75 5.43
C LYS A 134 -20.49 9.21 4.21
N LEU A 135 -19.27 8.67 4.02
CA LEU A 135 -18.44 8.92 2.83
C LEU A 135 -19.08 8.39 1.53
N GLN A 136 -19.87 7.31 1.62
CA GLN A 136 -20.57 6.76 0.46
C GLN A 136 -21.80 7.60 0.06
N GLN A 137 -22.43 8.28 1.03
CA GLN A 137 -23.53 9.22 0.78
C GLN A 137 -23.05 10.60 0.31
N LYS A 138 -21.86 11.04 0.73
CA LYS A 138 -21.19 12.21 0.14
C LYS A 138 -20.73 11.86 -1.28
N ARG A 139 -21.59 12.16 -2.26
CA ARG A 139 -21.39 11.90 -3.71
C ARG A 139 -20.11 12.54 -4.28
N SER A 140 -19.54 13.49 -3.55
CA SER A 140 -18.17 13.97 -3.73
C SER A 140 -17.61 14.26 -2.34
N ILE A 141 -16.44 13.70 -2.02
CA ILE A 141 -15.57 14.42 -1.10
C ILE A 141 -15.21 15.66 -1.88
N ASN A 142 -15.66 16.82 -1.42
CA ASN A 142 -15.17 18.10 -1.93
C ASN A 142 -13.73 18.23 -1.42
N VAL A 143 -12.84 17.38 -1.92
CA VAL A 143 -11.41 17.63 -1.86
C VAL A 143 -11.29 18.81 -2.80
N ALA A 144 -11.30 20.02 -2.23
CA ALA A 144 -11.03 21.20 -3.00
C ALA A 144 -9.73 20.90 -3.75
N TRP A 145 -9.81 20.75 -5.07
CA TRP A 145 -8.63 20.51 -5.89
C TRP A 145 -7.57 21.59 -5.64
N GLY A 146 -8.01 22.77 -5.17
CA GLY A 146 -7.17 23.84 -4.65
C GLY A 146 -6.36 23.49 -3.39
N PHE A 147 -6.75 22.55 -2.53
CA PHE A 147 -5.95 22.14 -1.36
C PHE A 147 -4.83 21.17 -1.75
N ILE A 148 -5.09 20.23 -2.66
CA ILE A 148 -4.04 19.38 -3.27
C ILE A 148 -3.12 20.23 -4.16
N GLY A 149 -3.69 21.15 -4.94
CA GLY A 149 -2.94 22.10 -5.76
C GLY A 149 -2.12 23.09 -4.93
N ALA A 150 -2.65 23.57 -3.80
CA ALA A 150 -1.90 24.43 -2.87
C ALA A 150 -0.79 23.67 -2.15
N LEU A 151 -1.03 22.43 -1.71
CA LEU A 151 0.04 21.58 -1.17
C LEU A 151 1.10 21.26 -2.23
N GLY A 152 0.69 20.98 -3.47
CA GLY A 152 1.59 20.74 -4.59
C GLY A 152 2.38 21.99 -5.01
N TYR A 153 1.78 23.18 -4.93
CA TYR A 153 2.44 24.45 -5.20
C TYR A 153 3.39 24.86 -4.07
N ILE A 154 2.98 24.69 -2.80
CA ILE A 154 3.85 24.94 -1.64
C ILE A 154 5.03 23.97 -1.67
N LEU A 155 4.79 22.68 -1.90
CA LEU A 155 5.86 21.70 -2.12
C LEU A 155 6.71 22.08 -3.33
N GLY A 156 6.11 22.46 -4.46
CA GLY A 156 6.81 22.90 -5.67
C GLY A 156 7.69 24.14 -5.45
N GLN A 157 7.24 25.10 -4.64
CA GLN A 157 8.00 26.29 -4.29
C GLN A 157 9.09 25.98 -3.26
N PHE A 158 8.83 25.10 -2.28
CA PHE A 158 9.89 24.56 -1.42
C PHE A 158 10.95 23.84 -2.25
N ILE A 159 10.56 23.06 -3.25
CA ILE A 159 11.47 22.37 -4.17
C ILE A 159 12.31 23.38 -4.98
N LEU A 160 11.67 24.38 -5.59
CA LEU A 160 12.36 25.38 -6.40
C LEU A 160 13.32 26.24 -5.59
N SER A 161 12.95 26.57 -4.34
CA SER A 161 13.74 27.46 -3.47
C SER A 161 15.02 26.81 -2.93
N PHE A 162 15.17 25.49 -3.07
CA PHE A 162 16.25 24.70 -2.48
C PHE A 162 17.26 24.13 -3.51
N ILE A 163 17.13 24.47 -4.80
CA ILE A 163 17.98 23.97 -5.89
C ILE A 163 19.35 24.67 -5.86
N PHE A 164 20.22 24.37 -4.88
CA PHE A 164 21.65 24.69 -4.97
C PHE A 164 22.58 23.72 -4.21
N THR A 165 22.06 22.66 -3.56
CA THR A 165 22.90 21.67 -2.84
C THR A 165 22.36 20.24 -2.92
N ASP A 166 23.26 19.24 -2.95
CA ASP A 166 22.90 17.80 -3.01
C ASP A 166 22.03 17.37 -1.82
N SER A 167 22.25 17.94 -0.64
CA SER A 167 21.47 17.65 0.58
C SER A 167 19.99 18.01 0.44
N ALA A 168 19.68 19.06 -0.32
CA ALA A 168 18.31 19.52 -0.52
C ALA A 168 17.51 18.59 -1.46
N PHE A 169 18.18 18.03 -2.47
CA PHE A 169 17.59 16.99 -3.33
C PHE A 169 17.19 15.74 -2.54
N TYR A 170 18.07 15.25 -1.67
CA TYR A 170 17.75 14.08 -0.83
C TYR A 170 16.68 14.40 0.22
N THR A 171 16.65 15.62 0.74
CA THR A 171 15.58 16.08 1.64
C THR A 171 14.22 16.03 0.94
N LEU A 172 14.15 16.50 -0.31
CA LEU A 172 12.93 16.41 -1.12
C LEU A 172 12.51 14.95 -1.35
N LEU A 173 13.44 14.08 -1.74
CA LEU A 173 13.14 12.66 -1.95
C LEU A 173 12.59 12.01 -0.68
N ILE A 174 13.17 12.31 0.49
CA ILE A 174 12.66 11.82 1.78
C ILE A 174 11.21 12.27 2.00
N VAL A 175 10.86 13.53 1.72
CA VAL A 175 9.48 14.02 1.85
C VAL A 175 8.54 13.26 0.90
N LEU A 176 8.93 13.09 -0.36
CA LEU A 176 8.11 12.37 -1.35
C LEU A 176 7.91 10.88 -0.98
N ILE A 177 8.98 10.21 -0.55
CA ILE A 177 8.93 8.81 -0.09
C ILE A 177 8.11 8.70 1.20
N SER A 178 8.18 9.69 2.10
CA SER A 178 7.36 9.72 3.32
C SER A 178 5.87 9.85 2.99
N LEU A 179 5.51 10.72 2.05
CA LEU A 179 4.12 10.83 1.56
C LEU A 179 3.65 9.52 0.91
N LEU A 180 4.51 8.88 0.13
CA LEU A 180 4.20 7.59 -0.49
C LEU A 180 4.08 6.46 0.53
N SER A 181 4.81 6.55 1.64
CA SER A 181 4.73 5.60 2.77
C SER A 181 3.35 5.61 3.42
N ILE A 182 2.63 6.74 3.41
CA ILE A 182 1.24 6.80 3.89
C ILE A 182 0.34 5.92 3.02
N LEU A 183 0.52 5.97 1.70
CA LEU A 183 -0.25 5.15 0.76
C LEU A 183 0.03 3.65 0.95
N THR A 184 1.28 3.27 1.12
CA THR A 184 1.65 1.86 1.31
C THR A 184 1.24 1.35 2.69
N ALA A 185 1.29 2.21 3.72
CA ALA A 185 0.76 1.91 5.05
C ALA A 185 -0.74 1.69 4.98
N TYR A 186 -1.48 2.46 4.16
CA TYR A 186 -2.91 2.22 3.93
C TYR A 186 -3.21 0.84 3.34
N PHE A 187 -2.31 0.26 2.54
CA PHE A 187 -2.51 -1.12 2.07
C PHE A 187 -2.54 -2.14 3.23
N SER A 188 -1.84 -1.89 4.35
CA SER A 188 -1.86 -2.78 5.53
C SER A 188 -3.25 -2.96 6.15
N VAL A 189 -4.17 -2.02 5.94
CA VAL A 189 -5.59 -2.13 6.33
C VAL A 189 -6.26 -3.38 5.75
N TYR A 190 -5.76 -3.91 4.63
CA TYR A 190 -6.28 -5.12 4.02
C TYR A 190 -6.12 -6.37 4.91
N ILE A 191 -5.21 -6.36 5.90
CA ILE A 191 -5.12 -7.39 6.95
C ILE A 191 -6.44 -7.42 7.74
N HIS A 192 -6.88 -6.26 8.23
CA HIS A 192 -8.16 -6.17 8.94
C HIS A 192 -9.33 -6.60 8.03
N ARG A 193 -9.29 -6.19 6.76
CA ARG A 193 -10.30 -6.56 5.78
C ARG A 193 -10.38 -8.07 5.57
N TYR A 194 -9.25 -8.76 5.55
CA TYR A 194 -9.19 -10.21 5.49
C TYR A 194 -9.90 -10.87 6.68
N TYR A 195 -9.59 -10.46 7.91
CA TYR A 195 -10.25 -11.01 9.10
C TYR A 195 -11.75 -10.70 9.14
N PHE A 196 -12.15 -9.52 8.65
CA PHE A 196 -13.56 -9.18 8.53
C PHE A 196 -14.29 -10.11 7.54
N ILE A 197 -13.69 -10.38 6.37
CA ILE A 197 -14.23 -11.29 5.35
C ILE A 197 -14.35 -12.71 5.90
N ASP A 198 -13.31 -13.17 6.63
CA ASP A 198 -13.28 -14.49 7.25
C ASP A 198 -14.42 -14.70 8.23
N LYS A 199 -14.65 -13.73 9.13
CA LYS A 199 -15.72 -13.81 10.13
C LYS A 199 -17.13 -13.59 9.57
N ASN A 200 -17.26 -12.92 8.43
CA ASN A 200 -18.56 -12.49 7.88
C ASN A 200 -18.83 -13.06 6.47
N MET A 201 -18.42 -14.30 6.22
CA MET A 201 -18.48 -14.92 4.90
C MET A 201 -19.91 -14.97 4.31
N GLU A 202 -20.93 -15.16 5.15
CA GLU A 202 -22.33 -15.16 4.70
C GLU A 202 -22.76 -13.80 4.14
N LEU A 203 -22.47 -12.72 4.87
CA LEU A 203 -22.70 -11.35 4.42
C LEU A 203 -21.94 -11.05 3.13
N VAL A 204 -20.69 -11.52 3.03
CA VAL A 204 -19.88 -11.39 1.81
C VAL A 204 -20.56 -12.05 0.62
N LYS A 205 -21.08 -13.28 0.79
CA LYS A 205 -21.77 -14.02 -0.28
C LYS A 205 -23.13 -13.43 -0.64
N GLN A 206 -23.83 -12.75 0.28
CA GLN A 206 -25.07 -12.03 -0.05
C GLN A 206 -24.81 -10.87 -1.01
N VAL A 207 -23.69 -10.16 -0.85
CA VAL A 207 -23.31 -9.01 -1.70
C VAL A 207 -22.57 -9.45 -2.96
N TYR A 208 -21.68 -10.44 -2.84
CA TYR A 208 -20.89 -11.02 -3.91
C TYR A 208 -21.05 -12.56 -3.93
N PRO A 209 -22.13 -13.09 -4.51
CA PRO A 209 -22.40 -14.54 -4.57
C PRO A 209 -21.39 -15.38 -5.35
N GLN A 210 -20.46 -14.71 -6.04
CA GLN A 210 -19.40 -15.29 -6.85
C GLN A 210 -18.05 -15.28 -6.12
N PHE A 211 -17.97 -14.70 -4.92
CA PHE A 211 -16.74 -14.60 -4.14
C PHE A 211 -16.25 -15.99 -3.76
N GLY A 212 -14.96 -16.25 -4.01
CA GLY A 212 -14.31 -17.55 -3.81
C GLY A 212 -14.67 -18.64 -4.83
N CYS A 213 -15.59 -18.40 -5.77
CA CYS A 213 -15.89 -19.37 -6.83
C CYS A 213 -14.75 -19.43 -7.86
N SER A 214 -14.56 -20.62 -8.45
CA SER A 214 -13.62 -20.84 -9.55
C SER A 214 -14.03 -20.05 -10.80
N ARG A 215 -13.11 -19.89 -11.76
CA ARG A 215 -13.37 -19.16 -13.01
C ARG A 215 -14.56 -19.77 -13.77
N ASP A 216 -14.60 -21.10 -13.85
CA ASP A 216 -15.62 -21.83 -14.62
C ASP A 216 -17.00 -21.75 -13.95
N GLU A 217 -17.05 -21.87 -12.62
CA GLU A 217 -18.27 -21.67 -11.85
C GLU A 217 -18.85 -20.26 -12.02
N ARG A 218 -17.99 -19.23 -12.03
CA ARG A 218 -18.42 -17.85 -12.30
C ARG A 218 -19.00 -17.71 -13.70
N TYR A 219 -18.34 -18.31 -14.70
CA TYR A 219 -18.81 -18.28 -16.09
C TYR A 219 -20.16 -18.98 -16.25
N LEU A 220 -20.33 -20.16 -15.66
CA LEU A 220 -21.59 -20.92 -15.67
C LEU A 220 -22.73 -20.16 -14.99
N LYS A 221 -22.49 -19.55 -13.82
CA LYS A 221 -23.49 -18.70 -13.15
C LYS A 221 -23.86 -17.49 -14.01
N LYS A 222 -22.89 -16.82 -14.64
CA LYS A 222 -23.14 -15.68 -15.54
C LYS A 222 -23.99 -16.10 -16.75
N LYS A 223 -23.72 -17.27 -17.33
CA LYS A 223 -24.47 -17.83 -18.47
C LYS A 223 -25.91 -18.19 -18.08
N LYS A 224 -26.14 -18.77 -16.89
CA LYS A 224 -27.50 -19.04 -16.38
C LYS A 224 -28.30 -17.76 -16.17
N ILE A 225 -27.71 -16.73 -15.56
CA ILE A 225 -28.38 -15.43 -15.34
C ILE A 225 -28.76 -14.76 -16.68
N ARG A 226 -27.91 -14.86 -17.70
CA ARG A 226 -28.21 -14.33 -19.05
C ARG A 226 -29.28 -15.12 -19.82
N LYS A 227 -29.48 -16.41 -19.51
CA LYS A 227 -30.54 -17.22 -20.13
C LYS A 227 -31.91 -17.01 -19.49
N ASN A 228 -31.96 -16.52 -18.26
CA ASN A 228 -33.19 -16.27 -17.50
C ASN A 228 -33.65 -14.80 -17.55
N LYS A 229 -33.00 -13.98 -18.39
CA LYS A 229 -33.40 -12.61 -18.73
C LYS A 229 -33.80 -12.58 -20.19
#